data_AF-M9UZI7-F1
#
_entry.id   AF-M9UZI7-F1
#
_cell.length_a   1.000
_cell.length_b   1.000
_cell.length_c   1.000
_cell.angle_alpha   90.00
_cell.angle_beta   90.00
_cell.angle_gamma   90.00
#
_symmetry.space_group_name_H-M   'P 1'
#
loop_
_entity.id
_entity.type
_entity.pdbx_description
1 polymer ?
#
loop_
_entity_poly.entity_id
_entity_poly.type
_entity_poly.pdbx_seq_one_letter_code
_entity_poly.pdbx_strand_id
1 'polypeptide(L)'
;GYVSTRYYRAPEIMLTWQKYDVEVDIWSAGCIFAEMLEGKPLFPGKDHVNQFSIITELLGTPPDDVINTIASENTLRFVKSLPRRERQPLKNKFKNADATAIDLLERMLVFDPKKRITATEALAHEYLAPYHDPTDEPTAEEKFDWSFNDA
;
A
#
# COMPACT_ATOMS: atom_id res chain seq x y z
N GLY A 1 7.46 -20.80 -5.23
CA GLY A 1 6.72 -19.83 -6.07
C GLY A 1 5.78 -19.05 -5.18
N TYR A 2 5.96 -17.74 -5.06
CA TYR A 2 5.18 -16.89 -4.14
C TYR A 2 3.76 -16.66 -4.70
N VAL A 3 2.80 -17.44 -4.23
CA VAL A 3 1.38 -17.30 -4.57
C VAL A 3 0.72 -16.40 -3.52
N SER A 4 1.04 -15.12 -3.54
CA SER A 4 0.23 -14.10 -2.88
C SER A 4 -0.81 -13.55 -3.88
N THR A 5 -2.08 -13.50 -3.46
CA THR A 5 -3.19 -12.92 -4.23
C THR A 5 -2.83 -11.50 -4.65
N ARG A 6 -2.83 -11.23 -5.97
CA ARG A 6 -2.32 -9.97 -6.54
C ARG A 6 -3.01 -8.72 -6.00
N TYR A 7 -4.22 -8.87 -5.48
CA TYR A 7 -5.08 -7.77 -5.06
C TYR A 7 -4.50 -6.93 -3.92
N TYR A 8 -3.61 -7.52 -3.13
CA TYR A 8 -2.99 -6.87 -1.95
C TYR A 8 -1.55 -6.44 -2.21
N ARG A 9 -0.99 -6.66 -3.42
CA ARG A 9 0.40 -6.33 -3.69
C ARG A 9 0.59 -4.81 -3.77
N ALA A 10 1.65 -4.34 -3.13
CA ALA A 10 2.08 -2.95 -3.15
C ALA A 10 2.59 -2.53 -4.54
N PRO A 11 2.43 -1.24 -4.95
CA PRO A 11 2.82 -0.76 -6.26
C PRO A 11 4.33 -0.95 -6.51
N GLU A 12 5.18 -0.79 -5.50
CA GLU A 12 6.63 -1.00 -5.57
C GLU A 12 7.04 -2.41 -6.04
N ILE A 13 6.26 -3.42 -5.65
CA ILE A 13 6.47 -4.81 -6.07
C ILE A 13 6.17 -4.98 -7.56
N MET A 14 5.17 -4.25 -8.08
CA MET A 14 4.82 -4.26 -9.50
C MET A 14 5.80 -3.46 -10.34
N LEU A 15 6.35 -2.38 -9.77
CA LEU A 15 7.33 -1.52 -10.41
C LEU A 15 8.75 -2.07 -10.37
N THR A 16 8.96 -3.27 -9.80
CA THR A 16 10.25 -3.95 -9.68
C THR A 16 11.30 -3.08 -8.96
N TRP A 17 10.90 -2.32 -7.94
CA TRP A 17 11.89 -1.65 -7.11
C TRP A 17 12.76 -2.70 -6.43
N GLN A 18 14.08 -2.58 -6.62
CA GLN A 18 15.03 -3.59 -6.15
C GLN A 18 15.11 -3.69 -4.62
N LYS A 19 14.52 -2.73 -3.90
CA LYS A 19 14.44 -2.72 -2.44
C LYS A 19 13.00 -2.52 -2.03
N TYR A 20 12.43 -3.54 -1.40
CA TYR A 20 11.18 -3.49 -0.67
C TYR A 20 11.48 -3.95 0.75
N ASP A 21 10.77 -3.36 1.71
CA ASP A 21 10.90 -3.66 3.14
C ASP A 21 9.48 -3.74 3.74
N VAL A 22 9.36 -3.67 5.06
CA VAL A 22 8.10 -3.85 5.82
C VAL A 22 6.93 -2.97 5.37
N GLU A 23 7.16 -1.86 4.66
CA GLU A 23 6.08 -0.97 4.24
C GLU A 23 5.12 -1.64 3.24
N VAL A 24 5.56 -2.66 2.49
CA VAL A 24 4.69 -3.43 1.57
C VAL A 24 3.53 -4.10 2.31
N ASP A 25 3.75 -4.45 3.58
CA ASP A 25 2.73 -5.07 4.42
C ASP A 25 1.68 -4.04 4.86
N ILE A 26 2.08 -2.78 5.05
CA ILE A 26 1.12 -1.69 5.34
C ILE A 26 0.19 -1.47 4.15
N TRP A 27 0.70 -1.52 2.92
CA TRP A 27 -0.17 -1.44 1.74
C TRP A 27 -1.17 -2.58 1.70
N SER A 28 -0.70 -3.79 1.97
CA SER A 28 -1.52 -5.01 2.00
C SER A 28 -2.61 -4.89 3.07
N ALA A 29 -2.26 -4.44 4.27
CA ALA A 29 -3.17 -4.15 5.36
C ALA A 29 -4.19 -3.07 4.99
N GLY A 30 -3.78 -2.01 4.29
CA GLY A 30 -4.69 -0.98 3.77
C GLY A 30 -5.69 -1.54 2.76
N CYS A 31 -5.27 -2.45 1.88
CA CYS A 31 -6.17 -3.13 0.94
C CYS A 31 -7.18 -4.02 1.66
N ILE A 32 -6.76 -4.75 2.69
CA ILE A 32 -7.64 -5.58 3.55
C ILE A 32 -8.61 -4.67 4.31
N PHE A 33 -8.13 -3.56 4.87
CA PHE A 33 -8.96 -2.61 5.60
C PHE A 33 -10.06 -2.02 4.71
N ALA A 34 -9.70 -1.57 3.50
CA ALA A 34 -10.67 -1.13 2.51
C ALA A 34 -11.69 -2.21 2.13
N GLU A 35 -11.25 -3.48 2.02
CA GLU A 35 -12.13 -4.61 1.74
C GLU A 35 -13.10 -4.89 2.90
N MET A 36 -12.67 -4.73 4.15
CA MET A 36 -13.57 -4.81 5.31
C MET A 36 -14.63 -3.70 5.30
N LEU A 37 -14.29 -2.48 4.84
CA LEU A 37 -15.22 -1.37 4.75
C LEU A 37 -16.26 -1.52 3.62
N GLU A 38 -15.87 -2.09 2.48
CA GLU A 38 -16.70 -2.17 1.26
C GLU A 38 -17.33 -3.55 1.03
N GLY A 39 -16.82 -4.60 1.70
CA GLY A 39 -17.24 -5.99 1.53
C GLY A 39 -16.76 -6.66 0.25
N LYS A 40 -15.81 -6.05 -0.48
CA LYS A 40 -15.21 -6.60 -1.71
C LYS A 40 -13.77 -6.09 -1.90
N PRO A 41 -12.92 -6.81 -2.65
CA PRO A 41 -11.53 -6.41 -2.87
C PRO A 41 -11.40 -5.01 -3.47
N LEU A 42 -10.47 -4.22 -2.94
CA LEU A 42 -10.23 -2.84 -3.40
C LEU A 42 -9.64 -2.80 -4.82
N PHE A 43 -8.68 -3.68 -5.11
CA PHE A 43 -7.94 -3.71 -6.37
C PHE A 43 -7.95 -5.12 -6.99
N PRO A 44 -9.05 -5.56 -7.63
CA PRO A 44 -9.18 -6.91 -8.19
C PRO A 44 -8.51 -7.05 -9.57
N GLY A 45 -7.20 -6.88 -9.66
CA GLY A 45 -6.46 -6.89 -10.94
C GLY A 45 -6.16 -8.27 -11.50
N LYS A 46 -6.32 -8.39 -12.83
CA LYS A 46 -6.19 -9.64 -13.59
C LYS A 46 -4.72 -10.04 -13.83
N ASP A 47 -3.86 -9.05 -14.00
CA ASP A 47 -2.42 -9.16 -14.24
C ASP A 47 -1.69 -7.93 -13.69
N HIS A 48 -0.36 -7.86 -13.81
CA HIS A 48 0.46 -6.77 -13.26
C HIS A 48 0.12 -5.39 -13.85
N VAL A 49 -0.14 -5.33 -15.16
CA VAL A 49 -0.46 -4.09 -15.86
C VAL A 49 -1.85 -3.61 -15.46
N ASN A 50 -2.82 -4.51 -15.44
CA ASN A 50 -4.19 -4.21 -15.03
C ASN A 50 -4.27 -3.83 -13.55
N GLN A 51 -3.55 -4.51 -12.67
CA GLN A 51 -3.50 -4.17 -11.24
C GLN A 51 -2.99 -2.75 -11.02
N PHE A 52 -1.86 -2.38 -11.65
CA PHE A 52 -1.32 -1.03 -11.55
C PHE A 52 -2.27 0.02 -12.15
N SER A 53 -2.90 -0.30 -13.29
CA SER A 53 -3.94 0.55 -13.87
C SER A 53 -5.05 0.81 -12.86
N ILE A 54 -5.64 -0.23 -12.25
CA ILE A 54 -6.73 -0.12 -11.25
C ILE A 54 -6.31 0.77 -10.07
N ILE A 55 -5.08 0.61 -9.57
CA ILE A 55 -4.52 1.45 -8.50
C ILE A 55 -4.53 2.93 -8.92
N THR A 56 -4.01 3.23 -10.11
CA THR A 56 -3.97 4.61 -10.62
C THR A 56 -5.34 5.20 -10.91
N GLU A 57 -6.39 4.39 -11.14
CA GLU A 57 -7.75 4.90 -11.32
C GLU A 57 -8.30 5.53 -10.04
N LEU A 58 -7.95 4.95 -8.89
CA LEU A 58 -8.41 5.44 -7.60
C LEU A 58 -7.47 6.50 -7.03
N LEU A 59 -6.17 6.20 -6.98
CA LEU A 59 -5.18 7.05 -6.30
C LEU A 59 -4.58 8.14 -7.21
N GLY A 60 -4.91 8.12 -8.50
CA GLY A 60 -4.33 9.00 -9.49
C GLY A 60 -2.98 8.51 -10.00
N THR A 61 -2.36 9.33 -10.85
CA THR A 61 -1.01 9.08 -11.37
C THR A 61 0.00 9.15 -10.22
N PRO A 62 1.01 8.25 -10.15
CA PRO A 62 2.08 8.39 -9.18
C PRO A 62 2.76 9.77 -9.33
N PRO A 63 3.14 10.43 -8.23
CA PRO A 63 3.81 11.73 -8.35
C PRO A 63 5.22 11.58 -8.95
N ASP A 64 5.76 12.68 -9.49
CA ASP A 64 7.01 12.64 -10.25
C ASP A 64 8.21 12.15 -9.41
N ASP A 65 8.22 12.42 -8.10
CA ASP A 65 9.24 11.93 -7.19
C ASP A 65 9.25 10.39 -7.13
N VAL A 66 8.07 9.76 -7.08
CA VAL A 66 7.90 8.30 -7.17
C VAL A 66 8.28 7.77 -8.55
N ILE A 67 7.90 8.45 -9.63
CA ILE A 67 8.25 8.02 -10.99
C ILE A 67 9.78 8.02 -11.18
N ASN A 68 10.47 9.01 -10.60
CA ASN A 68 11.91 9.18 -10.71
C ASN A 68 12.72 8.12 -9.93
N THR A 69 12.11 7.37 -9.00
CA THR A 69 12.78 6.25 -8.31
C THR A 69 12.75 4.94 -9.10
N ILE A 70 11.98 4.87 -10.20
CA ILE A 70 11.88 3.66 -11.03
C ILE A 70 13.18 3.44 -11.81
N ALA A 71 13.94 2.41 -11.43
CA ALA A 71 15.22 2.08 -12.06
C ALA A 71 15.08 1.38 -13.42
N SER A 72 13.99 0.66 -13.66
CA SER A 72 13.75 -0.08 -14.90
C SER A 72 13.18 0.83 -15.99
N GLU A 73 13.91 0.97 -17.12
CA GLU A 73 13.45 1.76 -18.27
C GLU A 73 12.11 1.27 -18.83
N ASN A 74 11.91 -0.06 -18.88
CA ASN A 74 10.68 -0.65 -19.39
C ASN A 74 9.49 -0.30 -18.49
N THR A 75 9.68 -0.37 -17.18
CA THR A 75 8.66 0.03 -16.19
C THR A 75 8.38 1.51 -16.29
N LEU A 76 9.41 2.35 -16.43
CA LEU A 76 9.25 3.80 -16.57
C LEU A 76 8.47 4.16 -17.84
N ARG A 77 8.76 3.52 -18.98
CA ARG A 77 8.00 3.70 -20.23
C ARG A 77 6.55 3.28 -20.07
N PHE A 78 6.30 2.15 -19.40
CA PHE A 78 4.95 1.69 -19.10
C PHE A 78 4.17 2.71 -18.26
N VAL A 79 4.73 3.17 -17.13
CA VAL A 79 4.07 4.16 -16.26
C VAL A 79 3.80 5.46 -17.02
N LYS A 80 4.75 5.93 -17.83
CA LYS A 80 4.58 7.13 -18.68
C LYS A 80 3.57 6.95 -19.81
N SER A 81 3.28 5.72 -20.24
CA SER A 81 2.30 5.43 -21.29
C SER A 81 0.85 5.39 -20.76
N LEU A 82 0.66 5.28 -19.45
CA LEU A 82 -0.67 5.27 -18.84
C LEU A 82 -1.31 6.67 -18.93
N PRO A 83 -2.66 6.73 -19.06
CA PRO A 83 -3.36 8.01 -19.06
C PRO A 83 -3.14 8.71 -17.71
N ARG A 84 -2.92 10.02 -17.73
CA ARG A 84 -2.88 10.82 -16.51
C ARG A 84 -4.26 10.82 -15.85
N ARG A 85 -4.28 10.50 -14.57
CA ARG A 85 -5.48 10.51 -13.71
C ARG A 85 -5.25 11.37 -12.49
N GLU A 86 -6.31 12.06 -12.08
CA GLU A 86 -6.36 12.78 -10.81
C GLU A 86 -6.71 11.83 -9.66
N ARG A 87 -6.21 12.12 -8.47
CA ARG A 87 -6.52 11.36 -7.26
C ARG A 87 -7.99 11.57 -6.91
N GLN A 88 -8.73 10.49 -6.69
CA GLN A 88 -10.07 10.55 -6.14
C GLN A 88 -9.99 10.50 -4.61
N PRO A 89 -10.61 11.45 -3.88
CA PRO A 89 -10.69 11.37 -2.42
C PRO A 89 -11.34 10.05 -1.98
N LEU A 90 -10.73 9.32 -1.03
CA LEU A 90 -11.25 8.01 -0.63
C LEU A 90 -12.64 8.10 0.00
N LYS A 91 -12.96 9.24 0.64
CA LYS A 91 -14.31 9.56 1.14
C LYS A 91 -15.42 9.45 0.08
N ASN A 92 -15.09 9.70 -1.19
CA ASN A 92 -16.07 9.61 -2.28
C ASN A 92 -16.38 8.15 -2.63
N LYS A 93 -15.42 7.25 -2.41
CA LYS A 93 -15.56 5.81 -2.61
C LYS A 93 -16.25 5.17 -1.40
N PHE A 94 -15.75 5.42 -0.20
CA PHE A 94 -16.25 4.84 1.05
C PHE A 94 -17.25 5.77 1.75
N LYS A 95 -18.40 6.03 1.11
CA LYS A 95 -19.35 7.07 1.55
C LYS A 95 -19.95 6.86 2.94
N ASN A 96 -19.98 5.62 3.42
CA ASN A 96 -20.56 5.24 4.70
C ASN A 96 -19.50 4.91 5.76
N ALA A 97 -18.22 5.06 5.44
CA ALA A 97 -17.14 4.80 6.38
C ALA A 97 -16.89 6.00 7.29
N ASP A 98 -16.40 5.71 8.49
CA ASP A 98 -15.99 6.72 9.45
C ASP A 98 -14.86 7.61 8.89
N ALA A 99 -14.86 8.90 9.24
CA ALA A 99 -13.87 9.85 8.72
C ALA A 99 -12.44 9.50 9.15
N THR A 100 -12.25 9.01 10.39
CA THR A 100 -10.94 8.60 10.90
C THR A 100 -10.49 7.28 10.27
N ALA A 101 -11.42 6.39 9.91
CA ALA A 101 -11.14 5.19 9.12
C ALA A 101 -10.58 5.57 7.74
N ILE A 102 -11.21 6.54 7.08
CA ILE A 102 -10.77 7.04 5.77
C ILE A 102 -9.41 7.73 5.89
N ASP A 103 -9.16 8.54 6.92
CA ASP A 103 -7.86 9.19 7.14
C ASP A 103 -6.73 8.16 7.29
N LEU A 104 -6.94 7.13 8.14
CA LEU A 104 -5.97 6.05 8.30
C LEU A 104 -5.71 5.36 6.95
N LEU A 105 -6.77 5.03 6.22
CA LEU A 105 -6.66 4.35 4.93
C LEU A 105 -5.90 5.19 3.90
N GLU A 106 -6.09 6.51 3.88
CA GLU A 106 -5.36 7.42 2.98
C GLU A 106 -3.86 7.48 3.30
N ARG A 107 -3.46 7.26 4.56
CA ARG A 107 -2.06 7.18 5.00
C ARG A 107 -1.41 5.82 4.74
N MET A 108 -2.21 4.75 4.69
CA MET A 108 -1.76 3.40 4.31
C MET A 108 -1.61 3.24 2.79
N LEU A 109 -2.53 3.81 2.00
CA LEU A 109 -2.54 3.69 0.54
C LEU A 109 -1.77 4.82 -0.15
N VAL A 110 -0.45 4.83 0.09
CA VAL A 110 0.50 5.81 -0.46
C VAL A 110 1.49 5.12 -1.40
N PHE A 111 1.73 5.73 -2.57
CA PHE A 111 2.65 5.20 -3.58
C PHE A 111 4.11 5.16 -3.11
N ASP A 112 4.57 6.22 -2.44
CA ASP A 112 5.90 6.26 -1.85
C ASP A 112 5.89 5.49 -0.52
N PRO A 113 6.60 4.35 -0.39
CA PRO A 113 6.63 3.56 0.83
C PRO A 113 7.20 4.36 1.99
N LYS A 114 8.14 5.29 1.73
CA LYS A 114 8.76 6.11 2.77
C LYS A 114 7.80 7.15 3.37
N LYS A 115 6.69 7.44 2.68
CA LYS A 115 5.63 8.35 3.16
C LYS A 115 4.41 7.58 3.66
N ARG A 116 4.43 6.25 3.56
CA ARG A 116 3.38 5.38 4.09
C ARG A 116 3.50 5.34 5.60
N ILE A 117 2.37 5.38 6.29
CA ILE A 117 2.34 5.25 7.75
C ILE A 117 3.00 3.93 8.17
N THR A 118 3.78 3.93 9.24
CA THR A 118 4.33 2.69 9.82
C THR A 118 3.27 1.93 10.62
N ALA A 119 3.53 0.65 10.93
CA ALA A 119 2.62 -0.13 11.80
C ALA A 119 2.43 0.53 13.17
N THR A 120 3.52 1.01 13.76
CA THR A 120 3.52 1.71 15.06
C THR A 120 2.70 2.99 15.02
N GLU A 121 2.89 3.82 13.98
CA GLU A 121 2.10 5.05 13.81
C GLU A 121 0.62 4.75 13.53
N ALA A 122 0.32 3.65 12.83
CA ALA A 122 -1.05 3.22 12.57
C ALA A 122 -1.76 2.78 13.85
N LEU A 123 -1.09 2.02 14.72
CA LEU A 123 -1.63 1.63 16.04
C LEU A 123 -1.98 2.85 16.90
N ALA A 124 -1.15 3.90 16.86
CA ALA A 124 -1.39 5.16 17.56
C ALA A 124 -2.42 6.09 16.87
N HIS A 125 -3.02 5.69 15.75
CA HIS A 125 -3.96 6.52 14.99
C HIS A 125 -5.31 6.64 15.70
N GLU A 126 -6.00 7.78 15.55
CA GLU A 126 -7.29 8.08 16.20
C GLU A 126 -8.35 6.97 15.98
N TYR A 127 -8.40 6.41 14.77
CA TYR A 127 -9.30 5.30 14.44
C TYR A 127 -9.12 4.05 15.33
N LEU A 128 -7.90 3.79 15.79
CA LEU A 128 -7.56 2.64 16.66
C LEU A 128 -7.45 3.02 18.14
N ALA A 129 -7.66 4.29 18.50
CA ALA A 129 -7.55 4.79 19.87
C ALA A 129 -8.35 3.98 20.92
N PRO A 130 -9.54 3.42 20.64
CA PRO A 130 -10.25 2.58 21.61
C PRO A 130 -9.53 1.27 21.98
N TYR A 131 -8.57 0.83 21.15
CA TYR A 131 -7.85 -0.44 21.32
C TYR A 131 -6.35 -0.25 21.54
N HIS A 132 -5.82 0.95 21.28
CA HIS A 132 -4.40 1.26 21.41
C HIS A 132 -3.94 1.15 22.87
N ASP A 133 -2.96 0.27 23.12
CA ASP A 133 -2.31 0.12 24.41
C ASP A 133 -0.80 -0.06 24.19
N PRO A 134 0.02 0.99 24.37
CA PRO A 134 1.47 0.90 24.22
C PRO A 134 2.15 -0.15 25.10
N THR A 135 1.50 -0.58 26.18
CA THR A 135 2.04 -1.61 27.08
C THR A 135 1.75 -3.04 26.62
N ASP A 136 0.79 -3.21 25.71
CA ASP A 136 0.41 -4.48 25.07
C ASP A 136 0.78 -4.52 23.56
N GLU A 137 1.65 -3.60 23.13
CA GLU A 137 2.18 -3.51 21.75
C GLU A 137 3.71 -3.68 21.73
N PRO A 138 4.27 -4.83 22.16
CA PRO A 138 5.71 -5.02 22.27
C PRO A 138 6.39 -5.14 20.91
N THR A 139 7.66 -4.73 20.85
CA THR A 139 8.55 -5.04 19.72
C THR A 139 9.33 -6.32 19.99
N ALA A 140 9.70 -7.04 18.92
CA ALA A 140 10.58 -8.19 19.06
C ALA A 140 11.97 -7.74 19.56
N GLU A 141 12.51 -8.44 20.56
CA GLU A 141 13.81 -8.10 21.17
C GLU A 141 14.98 -8.29 20.19
N GLU A 142 14.88 -9.27 19.30
CA GLU A 142 15.90 -9.60 18.32
C GLU A 142 15.32 -9.55 16.91
N LYS A 143 16.15 -9.10 15.96
CA LYS A 143 15.82 -9.23 14.54
C LYS A 143 15.93 -10.70 14.16
N PHE A 144 14.96 -11.19 13.40
CA PHE A 144 15.03 -12.53 12.84
C PHE A 144 16.25 -12.64 11.92
N ASP A 145 17.09 -13.65 12.17
CA ASP A 145 18.29 -13.90 11.38
C ASP A 145 17.93 -14.59 10.06
N TRP A 146 18.10 -13.86 8.96
CA TRP A 146 17.85 -14.35 7.61
C TRP A 146 19.06 -15.02 6.95
N SER A 147 20.20 -15.16 7.65
CA SER A 147 21.47 -15.67 7.09
C SER A 147 21.35 -17.06 6.43
N PHE A 148 20.36 -17.86 6.81
CA PHE A 148 20.09 -19.17 6.22
C PHE A 148 19.55 -19.12 4.78
N ASN A 149 19.03 -17.97 4.30
CA ASN A 149 18.54 -17.81 2.93
C ASN A 149 19.64 -17.49 1.92
N ASP A 150 20.85 -17.13 2.39
CA ASP A 150 22.01 -16.84 1.56
C ASP A 150 22.88 -18.09 1.27
N ALA A 151 22.40 -19.28 1.66
CA ALA A 151 23.07 -20.59 1.50
C ALA A 151 22.69 -21.34 0.22
#